data_AF-A0A8I6ADP0-F1
#
_entry.id   AF-A0A8I6ADP0-F1
#
_cell.length_a   1.000
_cell.length_b   1.000
_cell.length_c   1.000
_cell.angle_alpha   90.00
_cell.angle_beta   90.00
_cell.angle_gamma   90.00
#
_symmetry.space_group_name_H-M   'P 1'
#
loop_
_entity.id
_entity.type
_entity.pdbx_description
1 polymer ?
#
loop_
_entity_poly.entity_id
_entity_poly.type
_entity_poly.pdbx_seq_one_letter_code
_entity_poly.pdbx_strand_id
1 'polypeptide(L)'
;MGKFMKPWKVVLILAGRYSGRKAVTVKNIDDGTSDQPYSHALVAGTDRCLLRVTTAMGKKKITKRSEIRSSKLTTATSCPQGTLWRSPWTKLSSTRLCSETQC
;
A
#
# COMPACT_ATOMS: atom_id res chain seq x y z
N MET A 1 13.31 -26.38 14.30
CA MET A 1 12.80 -25.49 13.22
C MET A 1 12.68 -24.08 13.80
N GLY A 2 13.41 -23.09 13.28
CA GLY A 2 13.45 -21.75 13.86
C GLY A 2 12.31 -20.85 13.38
N LYS A 3 11.86 -19.91 14.22
CA LYS A 3 10.89 -18.87 13.85
C LYS A 3 11.42 -18.05 12.66
N PHE A 4 10.68 -18.01 11.55
CA PHE A 4 11.05 -17.27 10.33
C PHE A 4 10.88 -15.75 10.51
N MET A 5 9.82 -15.34 11.20
CA MET A 5 9.52 -13.94 11.50
C MET A 5 10.42 -13.44 12.62
N LYS A 6 11.45 -12.67 12.25
CA LYS A 6 12.36 -11.99 13.18
C LYS A 6 12.35 -10.50 12.88
N PRO A 7 12.56 -9.63 13.88
CA PRO A 7 12.72 -8.19 13.62
C PRO A 7 13.93 -7.95 12.72
N TRP A 8 13.91 -6.83 11.99
CA TRP A 8 14.96 -6.41 11.05
C TRP A 8 15.16 -7.31 9.83
N LYS A 9 14.18 -8.17 9.55
CA LYS A 9 14.14 -8.91 8.29
C LYS A 9 13.41 -8.09 7.23
N VAL A 10 13.94 -8.16 6.01
CA VAL A 10 13.34 -7.53 4.83
C VAL A 10 12.28 -8.47 4.29
N VAL A 11 11.08 -7.94 4.08
CA VAL A 11 9.91 -8.68 3.60
C VAL A 11 9.30 -7.95 2.39
N LEU A 12 8.59 -8.71 1.56
CA LEU A 12 7.80 -8.19 0.43
C LEU A 12 6.32 -8.44 0.73
N ILE A 13 5.50 -7.41 0.59
CA ILE A 13 4.05 -7.55 0.79
C ILE A 13 3.44 -8.15 -0.48
N LEU A 14 2.76 -9.28 -0.36
CA LEU A 14 2.21 -10.01 -1.50
C LEU A 14 0.78 -9.59 -1.86
N ALA A 15 -0.01 -9.11 -0.89
CA ALA A 15 -1.43 -8.80 -1.07
C ALA A 15 -1.83 -7.48 -0.39
N GLY A 16 -2.95 -6.89 -0.84
CA GLY A 16 -3.52 -5.66 -0.30
C GLY A 16 -3.03 -4.38 -1.00
N ARG A 17 -3.38 -3.22 -0.42
CA ARG A 17 -3.10 -1.88 -0.99
C ARG A 17 -1.61 -1.56 -1.16
N TYR A 18 -0.77 -2.24 -0.38
CA TYR A 18 0.68 -2.07 -0.38
C TYR A 18 1.42 -3.25 -1.01
N SER A 19 0.72 -4.08 -1.80
CA SER A 19 1.32 -5.19 -2.54
C SER A 19 2.48 -4.72 -3.44
N GLY A 20 3.49 -5.57 -3.58
CA GLY A 20 4.71 -5.30 -4.35
C GLY A 20 5.71 -4.34 -3.68
N ARG A 21 5.39 -3.79 -2.49
CA ARG A 21 6.29 -2.87 -1.76
C ARG A 21 7.21 -3.62 -0.83
N LYS A 22 8.49 -3.22 -0.82
CA LYS A 22 9.51 -3.73 0.11
C LYS A 22 9.27 -3.12 1.48
N ALA A 23 9.51 -3.91 2.53
CA ALA A 23 9.25 -3.47 3.87
C ALA A 23 10.18 -4.15 4.89
N VAL A 24 10.27 -3.57 6.08
CA VAL A 24 11.08 -4.11 7.18
C VAL A 24 10.18 -4.44 8.36
N THR A 25 10.31 -5.64 8.90
CA THR A 25 9.61 -6.05 10.11
C THR A 25 10.20 -5.34 11.33
N VAL A 26 9.37 -4.54 12.02
CA VAL A 26 9.77 -3.80 13.22
C VAL A 26 9.47 -4.62 14.46
N LYS A 27 8.27 -5.19 14.55
CA LYS A 27 7.83 -6.01 15.69
C LYS A 27 7.05 -7.23 15.19
N ASN A 28 7.27 -8.37 15.82
CA ASN A 28 6.46 -9.58 15.64
C ASN A 28 5.41 -9.68 16.74
N ILE A 29 4.22 -10.16 16.38
CA ILE A 29 3.11 -10.46 17.29
C ILE A 29 2.77 -11.92 17.06
N ASP A 30 3.33 -12.79 17.90
CA ASP A 30 3.21 -14.25 17.73
C ASP A 30 1.87 -14.76 18.28
N ASP A 31 1.38 -14.17 19.38
CA ASP A 31 0.21 -14.62 20.16
C ASP A 31 -1.15 -14.31 19.50
N GLY A 32 -1.14 -13.59 18.38
CA GLY A 32 -2.35 -13.12 17.72
C GLY A 32 -3.06 -12.00 18.50
N THR A 33 -4.02 -11.36 17.86
CA THR A 33 -4.93 -10.36 18.46
C THR A 33 -6.35 -10.84 18.24
N SER A 34 -7.34 -10.32 18.98
CA SER A 34 -8.75 -10.67 18.78
C SER A 34 -9.20 -10.57 17.31
N ASP A 35 -8.68 -9.58 16.57
CA ASP A 35 -8.99 -9.37 15.15
C ASP A 35 -8.23 -10.33 14.21
N GLN A 36 -7.07 -10.84 14.63
CA GLN A 36 -6.18 -11.69 13.84
C GLN A 36 -5.60 -12.82 14.71
N PRO A 37 -6.21 -14.01 14.69
CA PRO A 37 -5.77 -15.15 15.51
C PRO A 37 -4.46 -15.78 15.02
N TYR A 38 -3.91 -15.31 13.90
CA TYR A 38 -2.64 -15.77 13.35
C TYR A 38 -1.48 -14.81 13.70
N SER A 39 -0.26 -15.36 13.74
CA SER A 39 0.94 -14.56 13.96
C SER A 39 1.12 -13.54 12.84
N HIS A 40 1.32 -12.27 13.23
CA HIS A 40 1.43 -11.15 12.30
C HIS A 40 2.60 -10.24 12.72
N ALA A 41 2.99 -9.31 11.84
CA ALA A 41 4.10 -8.41 12.09
C ALA A 41 3.70 -6.96 11.83
N LEU A 42 4.19 -6.07 12.69
CA LEU A 42 4.23 -4.65 12.40
C LEU A 42 5.37 -4.39 11.42
N VAL A 43 5.03 -3.79 10.28
CA VAL A 43 5.92 -3.63 9.15
C VAL A 43 6.02 -2.15 8.77
N ALA A 44 7.24 -1.68 8.55
CA ALA A 44 7.52 -0.37 7.98
C ALA A 44 7.73 -0.51 6.46
N GLY A 45 6.78 0.00 5.67
CA GLY A 45 6.85 -0.06 4.21
C GLY A 45 7.73 1.03 3.60
N THR A 46 8.38 0.73 2.48
CA THR A 46 9.02 1.72 1.61
C THR A 46 8.21 1.87 0.33
N ASP A 47 7.80 3.09 -0.02
CA ASP A 47 7.00 3.36 -1.22
C ASP A 47 7.80 3.15 -2.51
N ARG A 48 9.09 3.51 -2.48
CA ARG A 48 9.97 3.50 -3.64
C ARG A 48 10.97 2.35 -3.54
N CYS A 49 10.98 1.49 -4.54
CA CYS A 49 12.08 0.54 -4.71
C CYS A 49 13.34 1.28 -5.15
N LEU A 50 14.47 0.96 -4.53
CA LEU A 50 15.77 1.49 -4.94
C LEU A 50 16.03 1.11 -6.40
N LEU A 51 16.43 2.09 -7.19
CA LEU A 51 16.74 1.89 -8.61
C LEU A 51 18.17 1.38 -8.74
N ARG A 52 18.42 0.54 -9.75
CA ARG A 52 19.75 -0.03 -10.03
C ARG A 52 20.82 1.07 -10.08
N VAL A 53 21.91 0.83 -9.35
CA VAL A 53 23.10 1.67 -9.36
C VAL A 53 24.18 1.03 -10.23
N THR A 54 24.83 1.83 -11.08
CA THR A 54 25.93 1.44 -11.96
C THR A 54 27.10 2.39 -11.70
N THR A 55 28.33 1.92 -11.94
CA THR A 55 29.57 2.65 -11.61
C THR A 55 29.76 3.95 -12.39
N ALA A 56 29.25 4.03 -13.62
CA ALA A 56 29.34 5.24 -14.46
C ALA A 56 28.48 6.42 -13.96
N MET A 57 27.64 6.23 -12.95
CA MET A 57 26.75 7.30 -12.48
C MET A 57 27.46 8.28 -11.54
N GLY A 58 27.22 9.58 -11.77
CA GLY A 58 27.67 10.62 -10.86
C GLY A 58 26.93 10.59 -9.50
N LYS A 59 27.61 11.09 -8.46
CA LYS A 59 27.14 11.10 -7.06
C LYS A 59 25.72 11.67 -6.91
N LYS A 60 25.41 12.78 -7.60
CA LYS A 60 24.08 13.44 -7.59
C LYS A 60 22.95 12.49 -8.03
N LYS A 61 23.20 11.62 -9.02
CA LYS A 61 22.20 10.67 -9.54
C LYS A 61 22.08 9.45 -8.63
N ILE A 62 23.18 9.02 -8.02
CA ILE A 62 23.17 7.92 -7.04
C ILE A 62 22.29 8.30 -5.86
N THR A 63 22.52 9.47 -5.22
CA THR A 63 21.73 9.93 -4.07
C THR A 63 20.23 9.93 -4.34
N LYS A 64 19.80 10.46 -5.49
CA LYS A 64 18.37 10.49 -5.89
C LYS A 64 17.78 9.10 -6.14
N ARG A 65 18.59 8.12 -6.58
CA ARG A 65 18.15 6.74 -6.83
C ARG A 65 18.14 5.89 -5.57
N SER A 66 19.01 6.19 -4.62
CA SER A 66 19.12 5.51 -3.33
C SER A 66 18.30 6.17 -2.22
N GLU A 67 17.58 7.25 -2.52
CA GLU A 67 16.70 7.91 -1.56
C GLU A 67 15.51 7.01 -1.19
N ILE A 68 15.42 6.67 0.10
CA ILE A 68 14.35 5.83 0.64
C ILE A 68 13.15 6.72 0.95
N ARG A 69 12.02 6.45 0.29
CA ARG A 69 10.73 7.06 0.65
C ARG A 69 9.99 6.15 1.60
N SER A 70 9.97 6.49 2.88
CA SER A 70 9.26 5.74 3.91
C SER A 70 7.74 5.98 3.83
N SER A 71 6.98 4.91 3.75
CA SER A 71 5.51 4.94 3.85
C SER A 71 5.08 4.97 5.32
N LYS A 72 3.94 5.61 5.64
CA LYS A 72 3.45 5.70 7.02
C LYS A 72 3.11 4.30 7.55
N LEU A 73 3.49 4.05 8.80
CA LEU A 73 3.20 2.82 9.52
C LEU A 73 1.69 2.62 9.60
N THR A 74 1.18 1.56 8.96
CA THR A 74 -0.23 1.19 9.09
C THR A 74 -0.33 0.03 10.04
N THR A 75 -0.84 0.28 11.25
CA THR A 75 -1.47 -0.78 12.05
C THR A 75 -2.61 -1.34 11.21
N ALA A 76 -2.70 -2.66 11.09
CA ALA A 76 -3.76 -3.34 10.36
C ALA A 76 -5.09 -3.17 11.12
N THR A 77 -5.62 -1.95 11.19
CA THR A 77 -6.99 -1.74 11.63
C THR A 77 -7.90 -2.23 10.53
N SER A 78 -8.53 -3.35 10.85
CA SER A 78 -9.69 -3.93 10.20
C SER A 78 -10.63 -2.83 9.71
N CYS A 79 -11.12 -3.00 8.49
CA CYS A 79 -12.14 -2.16 7.90
C CYS A 79 -13.34 -2.10 8.86
N PRO A 80 -13.78 -0.93 9.35
CA PRO A 80 -15.08 -0.82 9.98
C PRO A 80 -16.11 -1.14 8.90
N GLN A 81 -16.68 -2.35 8.97
CA GLN A 81 -17.92 -2.69 8.28
C GLN A 81 -18.99 -1.72 8.80
N GLY A 82 -19.28 -0.68 8.03
CA GLY A 82 -20.22 0.34 8.51
C GLY A 82 -20.59 1.41 7.49
N THR A 83 -20.24 1.27 6.21
CA THR A 83 -20.86 2.09 5.16
C THR A 83 -22.05 1.33 4.60
N LEU A 84 -23.15 1.47 5.34
CA LEU A 84 -24.51 1.24 4.89
C LEU A 84 -24.69 1.93 3.53
N TRP A 85 -24.68 1.14 2.47
CA TRP A 85 -25.12 1.56 1.15
C TRP A 85 -26.58 1.99 1.25
N ARG A 86 -26.83 3.29 1.44
CA ARG A 86 -28.09 3.90 1.00
C ARG A 86 -27.93 4.32 -0.46
N SER A 87 -28.18 3.37 -1.36
CA SER A 87 -29.03 3.66 -2.53
C SER A 87 -30.49 3.60 -2.05
N PRO A 88 -31.55 4.07 -2.77
CA PRO A 88 -31.61 4.38 -4.20
C PRO A 88 -32.50 5.58 -4.62
N TRP A 89 -32.26 6.09 -5.83
CA TRP A 89 -33.26 6.60 -6.79
C TRP A 89 -33.98 7.94 -6.52
N THR A 90 -33.56 8.98 -7.25
CA THR A 90 -34.47 9.94 -7.88
C THR A 90 -33.92 10.47 -9.21
N LYS A 91 -34.55 9.98 -10.29
CA LYS A 91 -34.95 10.63 -11.57
C LYS A 91 -33.93 11.58 -12.22
N LEU A 92 -33.29 11.22 -13.34
CA LEU A 92 -33.88 11.11 -14.68
C LEU A 92 -34.70 12.36 -15.08
N SER A 93 -34.02 13.38 -15.62
CA SER A 93 -34.58 14.36 -16.57
C SER A 93 -33.51 14.58 -17.66
N SER A 94 -33.67 13.92 -18.80
CA SER A 94 -34.36 14.42 -19.99
C SER A 94 -33.46 15.34 -20.84
N THR A 95 -32.78 14.68 -21.79
CA THR A 95 -32.51 15.10 -23.17
C THR A 95 -32.54 16.61 -23.48
N ARG A 96 -31.40 17.16 -23.91
CA ARG A 96 -31.42 18.26 -24.88
C ARG A 96 -30.51 17.93 -26.06
N LEU A 97 -31.21 17.63 -27.15
CA LEU A 97 -30.80 17.40 -28.53
C LEU A 97 -29.62 18.29 -28.95
N CYS A 98 -28.56 17.64 -29.43
CA CYS A 98 -27.53 18.25 -30.25
C CYS A 98 -27.96 18.01 -31.70
N SER A 99 -28.71 18.95 -32.26
CA SER A 99 -29.17 18.94 -33.64
C SER A 99 -28.86 20.31 -34.27
N GLU A 100 -28.03 20.24 -35.32
CA GLU A 100 -28.04 21.08 -36.52
C GLU A 100 -27.89 22.60 -36.39
N THR A 101 -26.79 23.10 -36.96
CA THR A 101 -26.72 24.26 -37.88
C THR A 101 -25.27 24.33 -38.38
N GLN A 102 -24.95 23.82 -39.58
CA GLN A 102 -24.90 24.56 -40.86
C GLN A 102 -24.14 25.90 -40.78
N CYS A 103 -22.84 25.87 -41.06
CA CYS A 103 -22.18 26.52 -42.20
C CYS A 103 -20.66 26.26 -42.13
#